data_AF-A0A2K9ND87-F1
#
_entry.id   AF-A0A2K9ND87-F1
#
_cell.length_a   1.000
_cell.length_b   1.000
_cell.length_c   1.000
_cell.angle_alpha   90.00
_cell.angle_beta   90.00
_cell.angle_gamma   90.00
#
_symmetry.space_group_name_H-M   'P 1'
#
loop_
_entity.id
_entity.type
_entity.pdbx_description
1 polymer ?
#
loop_
_entity_poly.entity_id
_entity_poly.type
_entity_poly.pdbx_seq_one_letter_code
_entity_poly.pdbx_strand_id
1 'polypeptide(L)'
;MTDLRDGSPDGFDRLTGTETVIFGRETVFGSFLSTDRADGPQAAPAAMGLTVAVAASTAGTGWLVDQAFYLEQNADVAAAVQAGQFVNAQAHWETYGQFEGRAPNALFNAGYYLSTNADLKAAFGADASAALTHWLTYGLREGRDASPLFDSEAYLAANQDVAAANMPAVEHYMLYGYVEGRAALADMAWFGLV
;
A
#
# COMPACT_ATOMS: atom_id res chain seq x y z
N MET A 1 28.75 -47.59 43.12
CA MET A 1 28.12 -46.31 42.80
C MET A 1 26.63 -46.54 42.95
N THR A 2 25.99 -46.41 44.13
CA THR A 2 26.03 -45.27 45.08
C THR A 2 25.95 -43.94 44.31
N ASP A 3 25.00 -43.04 44.50
CA ASP A 3 24.15 -42.80 45.66
C ASP A 3 22.93 -41.91 45.29
N LEU A 4 22.00 -41.91 46.23
CA LEU A 4 20.74 -41.22 46.46
C LEU A 4 20.49 -39.80 45.89
N ARG A 5 19.23 -39.64 45.46
CA ARG A 5 18.26 -38.55 45.72
C ARG A 5 18.60 -37.11 45.27
N ASP A 6 17.49 -36.44 44.93
CA ASP A 6 17.29 -34.98 44.86
C ASP A 6 17.71 -34.29 43.55
N GLY A 7 16.72 -33.62 42.93
CA GLY A 7 16.97 -32.55 41.97
C GLY A 7 16.10 -32.61 40.72
N SER A 8 14.82 -32.24 40.81
CA SER A 8 14.16 -31.65 39.64
C SER A 8 14.89 -30.35 39.30
N PRO A 9 15.31 -30.15 38.05
CA PRO A 9 14.89 -28.92 37.38
C PRO A 9 14.60 -29.12 35.88
N ASP A 10 13.39 -28.75 35.50
CA ASP A 10 13.17 -27.74 34.45
C ASP A 10 13.81 -28.03 33.08
N GLY A 11 13.33 -29.09 32.42
CA GLY A 11 13.56 -29.31 30.99
C GLY A 11 12.69 -28.39 30.13
N PHE A 12 13.06 -27.10 30.04
CA PHE A 12 12.55 -26.19 29.02
C PHE A 12 13.03 -26.64 27.64
N ASP A 13 12.24 -27.44 26.94
CA ASP A 13 12.33 -27.53 25.49
C ASP A 13 11.34 -26.51 24.90
N ARG A 14 11.79 -25.26 24.79
CA ARG A 14 11.05 -24.20 24.09
C ARG A 14 11.12 -24.52 22.60
N LEU A 15 10.11 -25.20 22.07
CA LEU A 15 9.82 -25.17 20.64
C LEU A 15 9.33 -23.76 20.29
N THR A 16 10.25 -22.84 19.99
CA THR A 16 9.91 -21.58 19.31
C THR A 16 9.56 -21.94 17.87
N GLY A 17 8.29 -22.22 17.62
CA GLY A 17 7.75 -22.34 16.27
C GLY A 17 7.31 -20.97 15.78
N THR A 18 7.84 -20.52 14.64
CA THR A 18 7.15 -19.53 13.80
C THR A 18 6.10 -20.29 12.99
N GLU A 19 4.81 -20.09 13.26
CA GLU A 19 3.78 -20.52 12.31
C GLU A 19 3.44 -19.36 11.38
N THR A 20 3.59 -19.60 10.08
CA THR A 20 3.16 -18.69 9.03
C THR A 20 1.66 -18.88 8.82
N VAL A 21 0.86 -17.91 9.24
CA VAL A 21 -0.56 -17.86 8.91
C VAL A 21 -0.74 -16.86 7.77
N ILE A 22 -1.09 -17.36 6.58
CA ILE A 22 -1.30 -16.54 5.39
C ILE A 22 -2.77 -16.09 5.38
N PHE A 23 -3.00 -14.78 5.51
CA PHE A 23 -4.26 -14.13 5.16
C PHE A 23 -4.01 -13.20 3.97
N GLY A 24 -4.41 -13.61 2.76
CA GLY A 24 -4.21 -12.80 1.56
C GLY A 24 -2.72 -12.55 1.22
N ARG A 25 -2.36 -11.33 0.83
CA ARG A 25 -1.01 -10.94 0.34
C ARG A 25 -0.10 -10.28 1.39
N GLU A 26 -0.48 -10.26 2.66
CA GLU A 26 0.38 -9.70 3.72
C GLU A 26 0.98 -10.79 4.61
N THR A 27 2.28 -10.67 4.90
CA THR A 27 2.98 -11.52 5.88
C THR A 27 3.00 -10.77 7.21
N VAL A 28 2.34 -11.31 8.23
CA VAL A 28 2.35 -10.73 9.59
C VAL A 28 3.26 -11.58 10.48
N PHE A 29 4.30 -10.97 11.05
CA PHE A 29 5.19 -11.63 12.02
C PHE A 29 4.68 -11.36 13.44
N GLY A 30 4.19 -12.40 14.12
CA GLY A 30 3.81 -12.34 15.54
C GLY A 30 4.57 -13.36 16.37
N SER A 31 5.36 -12.90 17.34
CA SER A 31 5.96 -13.77 18.36
C SER A 31 4.96 -13.98 19.48
N PHE A 32 4.52 -15.21 19.73
CA PHE A 32 3.70 -15.55 20.89
C PHE A 32 4.56 -16.13 22.02
N LEU A 33 4.36 -15.64 23.24
CA LEU A 33 4.83 -16.28 24.47
C LEU A 33 3.63 -17.01 25.06
N SER A 34 3.64 -18.35 25.00
CA SER A 34 2.65 -19.16 25.71
C SER A 34 3.05 -19.28 27.18
N THR A 35 2.26 -18.71 28.08
CA THR A 35 2.32 -19.07 29.51
C THR A 35 1.08 -19.88 29.82
N ASP A 36 1.22 -21.20 29.76
CA ASP A 36 0.16 -22.08 30.26
C ASP A 36 0.26 -22.15 31.79
N ARG A 37 -0.84 -21.81 32.47
CA ARG A 37 -1.11 -22.31 33.82
C ARG A 37 -2.61 -22.60 33.92
N ALA A 38 -2.89 -23.90 34.05
CA ALA A 38 -4.15 -24.45 34.49
C ALA A 38 -4.58 -23.87 35.85
N ASP A 39 -5.82 -23.39 35.95
CA ASP A 39 -6.71 -23.50 37.11
C ASP A 39 -8.16 -23.17 36.67
N GLY A 40 -9.13 -23.80 37.34
CA GLY A 40 -10.56 -23.92 36.96
C GLY A 40 -11.44 -22.65 36.93
N PRO A 41 -12.78 -22.81 36.99
CA PRO A 41 -13.73 -21.98 36.25
C PRO A 41 -14.12 -20.67 36.96
N GLN A 42 -14.46 -19.67 36.15
CA GLN A 42 -14.87 -18.28 36.46
C GLN A 42 -13.75 -17.25 36.64
N ALA A 43 -13.53 -16.45 35.60
CA ALA A 43 -13.80 -15.01 35.62
C ALA A 43 -13.55 -14.44 34.21
N ALA A 44 -14.45 -13.57 33.75
CA ALA A 44 -14.29 -12.84 32.49
C ALA A 44 -12.91 -12.14 32.44
N PRO A 45 -12.16 -12.18 31.32
CA PRO A 45 -10.93 -11.40 31.24
C PRO A 45 -11.30 -9.92 31.19
N ALA A 46 -10.68 -9.20 32.12
CA ALA A 46 -10.72 -7.76 32.25
C ALA A 46 -10.45 -7.07 30.90
N ALA A 47 -11.23 -6.03 30.62
CA ALA A 47 -10.98 -5.10 29.53
C ALA A 47 -9.58 -4.48 29.69
N MET A 48 -8.59 -5.00 28.96
CA MET A 48 -7.37 -4.26 28.67
C MET A 48 -7.74 -3.25 27.59
N GLY A 49 -7.98 -2.01 28.01
CA GLY A 49 -8.25 -0.90 27.13
C GLY A 49 -7.08 -0.68 26.18
N LEU A 50 -7.25 -1.11 24.93
CA LEU A 50 -6.43 -0.64 23.82
C LEU A 50 -6.91 0.78 23.51
N THR A 51 -6.26 1.79 24.10
CA THR A 51 -6.38 3.15 23.58
C THR A 51 -5.66 3.19 22.23
N VAL A 52 -6.37 2.83 21.17
CA VAL A 52 -6.00 3.23 19.81
C VAL A 52 -6.19 4.74 19.79
N ALA A 53 -5.10 5.49 19.82
CA ALA A 53 -5.15 6.84 19.31
C ALA A 53 -5.55 6.70 17.84
N VAL A 54 -6.82 6.91 17.52
CA VAL A 54 -7.30 7.04 16.15
C VAL A 54 -6.74 8.38 15.66
N ALA A 55 -5.46 8.37 15.28
CA ALA A 55 -5.01 9.25 14.22
C ALA A 55 -5.88 8.91 13.01
N ALA A 56 -6.57 9.91 12.48
CA ALA A 56 -7.58 9.76 11.45
C ALA A 56 -7.16 8.73 10.40
N SER A 57 -7.90 7.63 10.30
CA SER A 57 -7.77 6.69 9.19
C SER A 57 -8.19 7.40 7.91
N THR A 58 -7.25 7.97 7.17
CA THR A 58 -7.43 8.09 5.72
C THR A 58 -7.38 6.67 5.17
N ALA A 59 -8.52 6.18 4.71
CA ALA A 59 -8.66 4.90 4.02
C ALA A 59 -7.50 4.71 3.02
N GLY A 60 -6.89 3.52 3.07
CA GLY A 60 -5.52 3.28 2.62
C GLY A 60 -5.24 3.65 1.17
N THR A 61 -4.19 4.44 0.98
CA THR A 61 -3.48 4.64 -0.29
C THR A 61 -2.63 3.42 -0.68
N GLY A 62 -2.80 2.26 -0.03
CA GLY A 62 -2.04 1.04 -0.35
C GLY A 62 -2.26 0.53 -1.77
N TRP A 63 -3.35 0.94 -2.44
CA TRP A 63 -3.56 0.69 -3.86
C TRP A 63 -2.81 1.64 -4.79
N LEU A 64 -2.39 2.81 -4.28
CA LEU A 64 -1.84 3.91 -5.08
C LEU A 64 -0.35 3.72 -5.37
N VAL A 65 0.44 3.24 -4.41
CA VAL A 65 1.87 3.08 -4.60
C VAL A 65 2.16 1.72 -5.23
N ASP A 66 2.64 1.75 -6.47
CA ASP A 66 3.24 0.58 -7.09
C ASP A 66 4.66 0.42 -6.55
N GLN A 67 4.87 -0.59 -5.69
CA GLN A 67 6.16 -0.80 -5.05
C GLN A 67 7.29 -1.05 -6.06
N ALA A 68 7.06 -1.80 -7.13
CA ALA A 68 8.11 -2.10 -8.10
C ALA A 68 8.51 -0.82 -8.85
N PHE A 69 7.52 -0.11 -9.40
CA PHE A 69 7.73 1.17 -10.06
C PHE A 69 8.42 2.18 -9.14
N TYR A 70 7.93 2.32 -7.91
CA TYR A 70 8.43 3.33 -6.99
C TYR A 70 9.88 3.08 -6.59
N LEU A 71 10.28 1.83 -6.35
CA LEU A 71 11.67 1.50 -6.02
C LEU A 71 12.58 1.55 -7.26
N GLU A 72 12.08 1.19 -8.44
CA GLU A 72 12.82 1.33 -9.70
C GLU A 72 13.14 2.80 -10.00
N GLN A 73 12.16 3.68 -9.80
CA GLN A 73 12.30 5.10 -10.10
C GLN A 73 13.11 5.86 -9.04
N ASN A 74 13.24 5.30 -7.83
CA ASN A 74 13.85 5.95 -6.67
C ASN A 74 14.89 5.04 -6.02
N ALA A 75 16.09 4.99 -6.61
CA ALA A 75 17.19 4.12 -6.15
C ALA A 75 17.63 4.40 -4.70
N ASP A 76 17.51 5.65 -4.24
CA ASP A 76 17.74 6.05 -2.85
C ASP A 76 16.76 5.37 -1.90
N VAL A 77 15.48 5.31 -2.27
CA VAL A 77 14.45 4.63 -1.49
C VAL A 77 14.62 3.11 -1.53
N ALA A 78 14.98 2.56 -2.69
CA ALA A 78 15.30 1.13 -2.81
C ALA A 78 16.41 0.70 -1.84
N ALA A 79 17.48 1.50 -1.74
CA ALA A 79 18.55 1.26 -0.78
C ALA A 79 18.06 1.37 0.68
N ALA A 80 17.22 2.37 0.98
CA ALA A 80 16.68 2.57 2.32
C ALA A 80 15.75 1.42 2.78
N VAL A 81 14.93 0.89 1.87
CA VAL A 81 14.09 -0.30 2.13
C VAL A 81 14.96 -1.54 2.35
N GLN A 82 15.99 -1.76 1.51
CA GLN A 82 16.92 -2.88 1.70
C GLN A 82 17.71 -2.80 3.01
N ALA A 83 18.02 -1.59 3.46
CA ALA A 83 18.66 -1.34 4.76
C ALA A 83 17.69 -1.45 5.96
N GLY A 84 16.41 -1.73 5.73
CA GLY A 84 15.39 -1.86 6.78
C GLY A 84 14.97 -0.52 7.41
N GLN A 85 15.29 0.61 6.77
CA GLN A 85 14.89 1.94 7.25
C GLN A 85 13.41 2.21 6.97
N PHE A 86 12.86 1.60 5.91
CA PHE A 86 11.44 1.56 5.61
C PHE A 86 11.01 0.13 5.37
N VAL A 87 9.80 -0.20 5.80
CA VAL A 87 9.22 -1.54 5.60
C VAL A 87 8.93 -1.83 4.13
N ASN A 88 8.59 -0.81 3.34
CA ASN A 88 8.29 -0.89 1.91
C ASN A 88 8.26 0.52 1.28
N ALA A 89 7.97 0.59 -0.03
CA ALA A 89 7.82 1.83 -0.77
C ALA A 89 6.69 2.73 -0.24
N GLN A 90 5.55 2.13 0.13
CA GLN A 90 4.39 2.84 0.68
C GLN A 90 4.78 3.65 1.90
N ALA A 91 5.50 3.05 2.85
CA ALA A 91 5.94 3.72 4.08
C ALA A 91 6.83 4.94 3.80
N HIS A 92 7.73 4.84 2.83
CA HIS A 92 8.52 6.00 2.41
C HIS A 92 7.64 7.06 1.74
N TRP A 93 6.73 6.65 0.84
CA TRP A 93 5.90 7.60 0.08
C TRP A 93 4.97 8.40 0.99
N GLU A 94 4.30 7.74 1.94
CA GLU A 94 3.43 8.41 2.92
C GLU A 94 4.19 9.41 3.79
N THR A 95 5.44 9.07 4.15
CA THR A 95 6.24 9.91 5.05
C THR A 95 6.91 11.08 4.31
N TYR A 96 7.41 10.83 3.10
CA TYR A 96 8.25 11.77 2.35
C TYR A 96 7.81 11.94 0.89
N GLY A 97 7.61 10.83 0.18
CA GLY A 97 7.45 10.84 -1.28
C GLY A 97 6.31 11.74 -1.79
N GLN A 98 5.15 11.74 -1.11
CA GLN A 98 4.03 12.59 -1.49
C GLN A 98 4.35 14.08 -1.39
N PHE A 99 5.14 14.48 -0.38
CA PHE A 99 5.55 15.87 -0.17
C PHE A 99 6.70 16.29 -1.09
N GLU A 100 7.49 15.32 -1.54
CA GLU A 100 8.57 15.49 -2.52
C GLU A 100 8.06 15.49 -3.98
N GLY A 101 6.76 15.23 -4.20
CA GLY A 101 6.18 15.11 -5.54
C GLY A 101 6.62 13.87 -6.30
N ARG A 102 7.05 12.82 -5.59
CA ARG A 102 7.43 11.54 -6.20
C ARG A 102 6.18 10.79 -6.66
N ALA A 103 6.18 10.40 -7.93
CA ALA A 103 5.09 9.67 -8.54
C ALA A 103 4.89 8.32 -7.83
N PRO A 104 3.69 8.01 -7.31
CA PRO A 104 3.44 6.75 -6.61
C PRO A 104 3.32 5.56 -7.56
N ASN A 105 2.95 5.80 -8.82
CA ASN A 105 2.79 4.78 -9.86
C ASN A 105 3.02 5.39 -11.25
N ALA A 106 3.04 4.54 -12.27
CA ALA A 106 3.28 4.96 -13.66
C ALA A 106 2.17 5.86 -14.25
N LEU A 107 0.97 5.87 -13.67
CA LEU A 107 -0.18 6.63 -14.18
C LEU A 107 -0.12 8.13 -13.83
N PHE A 108 0.85 8.53 -12.99
CA PHE A 108 1.09 9.93 -12.67
C PHE A 108 2.44 10.42 -13.21
N ASN A 109 2.39 11.47 -14.02
CA ASN A 109 3.54 12.24 -14.45
C ASN A 109 3.25 13.74 -14.25
N ALA A 110 3.90 14.36 -13.28
CA ALA A 110 3.67 15.77 -12.95
C ALA A 110 3.89 16.72 -14.14
N GLY A 111 4.92 16.44 -14.96
CA GLY A 111 5.22 17.25 -16.15
C GLY A 111 4.10 17.18 -17.18
N TYR A 112 3.62 15.97 -17.47
CA TYR A 112 2.47 15.74 -18.34
C TYR A 112 1.24 16.46 -17.79
N TYR A 113 0.88 16.17 -16.53
CA TYR A 113 -0.31 16.71 -15.88
C TYR A 113 -0.33 18.24 -15.87
N LEU A 114 0.79 18.88 -15.55
CA LEU A 114 0.88 20.34 -15.59
C LEU A 114 0.88 20.88 -17.03
N SER A 115 1.45 20.16 -18.00
CA SER A 115 1.46 20.61 -19.41
C SER A 115 0.10 20.53 -20.08
N THR A 116 -0.74 19.57 -19.67
CA THR A 116 -2.09 19.36 -20.22
C THR A 116 -3.15 20.20 -19.51
N ASN A 117 -2.85 20.72 -18.31
CA ASN A 117 -3.77 21.51 -17.50
C ASN A 117 -3.24 22.93 -17.29
N ALA A 118 -3.59 23.85 -18.19
CA ALA A 118 -3.07 25.21 -18.23
C ALA A 118 -3.41 26.03 -16.96
N ASP A 119 -4.57 25.78 -16.35
CA ASP A 119 -4.99 26.33 -15.06
C ASP A 119 -4.02 25.94 -13.94
N LEU A 120 -3.67 24.66 -13.86
CA LEU A 120 -2.73 24.14 -12.86
C LEU A 120 -1.30 24.59 -13.15
N LYS A 121 -0.91 24.69 -14.43
CA LYS A 121 0.39 25.25 -14.82
C LYS A 121 0.54 26.68 -14.34
N ALA A 122 -0.50 27.50 -14.49
CA ALA A 122 -0.50 28.88 -14.05
C ALA A 122 -0.46 28.99 -12.52
N ALA A 123 -1.14 28.10 -11.81
CA ALA A 123 -1.20 28.10 -10.34
C ALA A 123 0.09 27.55 -9.67
N PHE A 124 0.65 26.46 -10.20
CA PHE A 124 1.72 25.69 -9.54
C PHE A 124 3.07 25.78 -10.26
N GLY A 125 3.12 26.29 -11.48
CA GLY A 125 4.35 26.37 -12.26
C GLY A 125 4.92 24.98 -12.57
N ALA A 126 6.03 24.61 -11.94
CA ALA A 126 6.69 23.31 -12.10
C ALA A 126 6.66 22.47 -10.82
N ASP A 127 5.84 22.84 -9.83
CA ASP A 127 5.74 22.15 -8.55
C ASP A 127 5.04 20.78 -8.71
N ALA A 128 5.83 19.71 -8.65
CA ALA A 128 5.36 18.34 -8.78
C ALA A 128 4.54 17.87 -7.56
N SER A 129 4.84 18.39 -6.37
CA SER A 129 4.14 18.05 -5.12
C SER A 129 2.73 18.65 -5.12
N ALA A 130 2.62 19.91 -5.54
CA ALA A 130 1.32 20.55 -5.74
C ALA A 130 0.50 19.86 -6.85
N ALA A 131 1.14 19.49 -7.96
CA ALA A 131 0.49 18.74 -9.04
C ALA A 131 -0.05 17.38 -8.57
N LEU A 132 0.76 16.62 -7.82
CA LEU A 132 0.37 15.33 -7.25
C LEU A 132 -0.79 15.49 -6.28
N THR A 133 -0.70 16.46 -5.37
CA THR A 133 -1.76 16.77 -4.40
C THR A 133 -3.07 17.10 -5.11
N HIS A 134 -3.02 17.93 -6.14
CA HIS A 134 -4.21 18.27 -6.92
C HIS A 134 -4.79 17.05 -7.62
N TRP A 135 -3.95 16.23 -8.27
CA TRP A 135 -4.42 15.03 -8.97
C TRP A 135 -5.15 14.06 -8.03
N LEU A 136 -4.56 13.77 -6.87
CA LEU A 136 -5.16 12.86 -5.88
C LEU A 136 -6.42 13.43 -5.23
N THR A 137 -6.47 14.75 -5.00
CA THR A 137 -7.60 15.39 -4.31
C THR A 137 -8.79 15.66 -5.25
N TYR A 138 -8.50 16.09 -6.47
CA TYR A 138 -9.51 16.57 -7.43
C TYR A 138 -9.39 15.86 -8.78
N GLY A 139 -8.19 15.79 -9.34
CA GLY A 139 -7.95 15.33 -10.71
C GLY A 139 -8.58 13.97 -11.03
N LEU A 140 -8.46 12.99 -10.14
CA LEU A 140 -9.09 11.68 -10.30
C LEU A 140 -10.61 11.76 -10.48
N ARG A 141 -11.29 12.57 -9.65
CA ARG A 141 -12.75 12.74 -9.69
C ARG A 141 -13.20 13.63 -10.86
N GLU A 142 -12.36 14.56 -11.26
CA GLU A 142 -12.56 15.39 -12.45
C GLU A 142 -12.31 14.63 -13.76
N GLY A 143 -11.78 13.39 -13.69
CA GLY A 143 -11.41 12.60 -14.86
C GLY A 143 -10.19 13.16 -15.59
N ARG A 144 -9.33 13.93 -14.92
CA ARG A 144 -8.10 14.48 -15.52
C ARG A 144 -6.99 13.43 -15.52
N ASP A 145 -6.55 13.05 -16.70
CA ASP A 145 -5.44 12.11 -16.86
C ASP A 145 -4.09 12.78 -16.56
N ALA A 146 -3.29 12.10 -15.73
CA ALA A 146 -1.97 12.57 -15.32
C ALA A 146 -0.81 11.89 -16.05
N SER A 147 -1.09 11.01 -17.00
CA SER A 147 -0.10 10.41 -17.89
C SER A 147 -0.76 10.02 -19.20
N PRO A 148 0.01 9.80 -20.28
CA PRO A 148 -0.51 9.25 -21.53
C PRO A 148 -0.81 7.74 -21.45
N LEU A 149 -0.57 7.09 -20.30
CA LEU A 149 -0.74 5.65 -20.12
C LEU A 149 -2.17 5.24 -19.75
N PHE A 150 -3.03 6.23 -19.52
CA PHE A 150 -4.42 6.03 -19.14
C PHE A 150 -5.25 7.15 -19.76
N ASP A 151 -6.43 6.81 -20.26
CA ASP A 151 -7.46 7.77 -20.58
C ASP A 151 -8.78 7.39 -19.88
N SER A 152 -9.17 8.27 -18.97
CA SER A 152 -10.29 8.05 -18.07
C SER A 152 -11.62 8.02 -18.79
N GLU A 153 -11.75 8.80 -19.87
CA GLU A 153 -12.99 8.89 -20.64
C GLU A 153 -13.26 7.57 -21.38
N ALA A 154 -12.27 7.07 -22.12
CA ALA A 154 -12.41 5.82 -22.86
C ALA A 154 -12.52 4.60 -21.91
N TYR A 155 -11.83 4.62 -20.76
CA TYR A 155 -12.03 3.59 -19.73
C TYR A 155 -13.48 3.55 -19.24
N LEU A 156 -14.07 4.70 -18.89
CA LEU A 156 -15.47 4.75 -18.41
C LEU A 156 -16.47 4.44 -19.53
N ALA A 157 -16.17 4.81 -20.77
CA ALA A 157 -17.01 4.47 -21.93
C ALA A 157 -17.07 2.95 -22.17
N ALA A 158 -15.96 2.25 -21.97
CA ALA A 158 -15.88 0.79 -22.09
C ALA A 158 -16.46 0.05 -20.87
N ASN A 159 -16.50 0.70 -19.70
CA ASN A 159 -16.85 0.10 -18.42
C ASN A 159 -18.05 0.83 -17.79
N GLN A 160 -19.23 0.65 -18.39
CA GLN A 160 -20.44 1.37 -18.01
C GLN A 160 -20.90 1.11 -16.57
N ASP A 161 -20.56 -0.05 -16.02
CA ASP A 161 -20.79 -0.41 -14.62
C ASP A 161 -19.98 0.50 -13.67
N VAL A 162 -18.73 0.82 -14.03
CA VAL A 162 -17.87 1.73 -13.28
C VAL A 162 -18.38 3.17 -13.37
N ALA A 163 -18.78 3.59 -14.57
CA ALA A 163 -19.40 4.90 -14.77
C ALA A 163 -20.68 5.05 -13.94
N ALA A 164 -21.54 4.02 -13.91
CA ALA A 164 -22.74 4.00 -13.09
C ALA A 164 -22.46 4.02 -11.57
N ALA A 165 -21.34 3.43 -11.14
CA ALA A 165 -20.88 3.47 -9.75
C ALA A 165 -20.30 4.83 -9.34
N ASN A 166 -20.11 5.76 -10.28
CA ASN A 166 -19.51 7.08 -10.06
C ASN A 166 -18.14 7.01 -9.35
N MET A 167 -17.37 5.96 -9.66
CA MET A 167 -16.02 5.75 -9.15
C MET A 167 -15.01 6.35 -10.14
N PRO A 168 -13.95 7.04 -9.66
CA PRO A 168 -12.89 7.51 -10.54
C PRO A 168 -12.27 6.38 -11.35
N ALA A 169 -12.03 6.60 -12.64
CA ALA A 169 -11.58 5.58 -13.58
C ALA A 169 -10.24 4.93 -13.17
N VAL A 170 -9.23 5.76 -12.88
CA VAL A 170 -7.92 5.31 -12.41
C VAL A 170 -8.02 4.57 -11.08
N GLU A 171 -8.83 5.07 -10.14
CA GLU A 171 -9.04 4.42 -8.84
C GLU A 171 -9.64 3.02 -9.02
N HIS A 172 -10.68 2.89 -9.86
CA HIS A 172 -11.25 1.58 -10.17
C HIS A 172 -10.24 0.67 -10.88
N TYR A 173 -9.49 1.19 -11.85
CA TYR A 173 -8.53 0.39 -12.58
C TYR A 173 -7.46 -0.21 -11.65
N MET A 174 -6.91 0.60 -10.74
CA MET A 174 -5.86 0.16 -9.82
C MET A 174 -6.39 -0.81 -8.75
N LEU A 175 -7.61 -0.61 -8.26
CA LEU A 175 -8.21 -1.49 -7.25
C LEU A 175 -8.73 -2.81 -7.83
N TYR A 176 -9.33 -2.76 -9.03
CA TYR A 176 -10.10 -3.88 -9.60
C TYR A 176 -9.76 -4.12 -11.08
N GLY A 177 -9.72 -3.08 -11.90
CA GLY A 177 -9.65 -3.23 -13.36
C GLY A 177 -8.44 -4.02 -13.84
N TYR A 178 -7.27 -3.85 -13.22
CA TYR A 178 -6.06 -4.61 -13.56
C TYR A 178 -6.23 -6.12 -13.31
N VAL A 179 -6.82 -6.51 -12.17
CA VAL A 179 -7.04 -7.93 -11.84
C VAL A 179 -8.24 -8.53 -12.59
N GLU A 180 -9.18 -7.69 -12.99
CA GLU A 180 -10.32 -8.06 -13.85
C GLU A 180 -9.93 -8.17 -15.34
N GLY A 181 -8.71 -7.80 -15.71
CA GLY A 181 -8.24 -7.81 -17.10
C GLY A 181 -8.87 -6.73 -17.98
N ARG A 182 -9.35 -5.63 -17.38
CA ARG A 182 -9.88 -4.48 -18.11
C ARG A 182 -8.73 -3.66 -18.68
N ALA A 183 -8.80 -3.29 -19.94
CA ALA A 183 -7.76 -2.49 -20.59
C ALA A 183 -7.74 -1.06 -20.04
N ALA A 184 -6.58 -0.59 -19.58
CA ALA A 184 -6.30 0.80 -19.23
C ALA A 184 -6.11 1.74 -20.44
N LEU A 185 -6.19 1.21 -21.67
CA LEU A 185 -5.77 1.76 -22.98
C LEU A 185 -4.32 1.47 -23.39
N ALA A 186 -3.46 1.05 -22.46
CA ALA A 186 -2.10 0.58 -22.75
C ALA A 186 -1.94 -0.95 -22.72
N ASP A 187 -3.04 -1.70 -22.68
CA ASP A 187 -2.95 -3.15 -22.79
C ASP A 187 -2.70 -3.54 -24.26
N MET A 188 -1.49 -4.05 -24.53
CA MET A 188 -1.06 -4.80 -25.73
C MET A 188 -0.22 -4.14 -26.85
N ALA A 189 0.48 -3.03 -26.64
CA ALA A 189 1.49 -2.58 -27.62
C ALA A 189 2.90 -2.35 -27.06
N TRP A 190 3.08 -2.20 -25.74
CA TRP A 190 4.37 -1.83 -25.16
C TRP A 190 5.18 -3.01 -24.60
N PHE A 191 4.56 -4.15 -24.25
CA PHE A 191 5.27 -5.34 -23.72
C PHE A 191 5.61 -6.42 -24.76
N GLY A 192 5.33 -6.20 -26.05
CA GLY A 192 5.85 -7.06 -27.13
C GLY A 192 5.51 -8.55 -27.03
N LEU A 193 4.38 -8.91 -26.43
CA LEU A 193 3.87 -10.28 -26.40
C LEU A 193 2.61 -10.41 -27.26
N VAL A 194 2.81 -10.47 -28.57
CA VAL A 194 1.92 -11.16 -29.53
C VAL A 194 2.80 -11.97 -30.47
#